data_AF-A0A441ZBZ9-F1
#
_entry.id   AF-A0A441ZBZ9-F1
#
_cell.length_a   1.000
_cell.length_b   1.000
_cell.length_c   1.000
_cell.angle_alpha   90.00
_cell.angle_beta   90.00
_cell.angle_gamma   90.00
#
_symmetry.space_group_name_H-M   'P 1'
#
loop_
_entity.id
_entity.type
_entity.pdbx_description
1 polymer ?
#
loop_
_entity_poly.entity_id
_entity_poly.type
_entity_poly.pdbx_seq_one_letter_code
_entity_poly.pdbx_strand_id
1 'polypeptide(L)'
;MPMERKSVEPLAAVTAPSRVAAKHQSLLHFVGQAPWSDAALLARVRDWVLPRIEQRGPIRAWIVDDTGFPKKGKHSVGVARQYCGQLGK
;
A
#
# COMPACT_ATOMS: atom_id res chain seq x y z
N MET A 1 -8.45 4.06 9.86
CA MET A 1 -9.62 4.59 9.13
C MET A 1 -10.03 3.60 8.06
N PRO A 2 -11.22 2.99 8.12
CA PRO A 2 -11.69 2.09 7.07
C PRO A 2 -12.29 2.94 5.94
N MET A 3 -11.60 3.01 4.79
CA MET A 3 -12.19 3.45 3.53
C MET A 3 -12.39 2.21 2.65
N GLU A 4 -13.56 2.11 2.02
CA GLU A 4 -13.90 0.97 1.18
C GLU A 4 -12.97 0.85 -0.05
N ARG A 5 -12.67 2.01 -0.67
CA ARG A 5 -11.74 2.18 -1.80
C ARG A 5 -10.59 3.10 -1.39
N LYS A 6 -9.35 2.63 -1.53
CA LYS A 6 -8.12 3.37 -1.18
C LYS A 6 -7.50 4.09 -2.39
N SER A 7 -8.31 4.73 -3.24
CA SER A 7 -7.81 5.60 -4.30
C SER A 7 -7.47 7.00 -3.76
N VAL A 8 -6.76 7.80 -4.55
CA VAL A 8 -6.27 9.13 -4.14
C VAL A 8 -7.41 10.09 -3.78
N GLU A 9 -8.52 10.04 -4.52
CA GLU A 9 -9.70 10.90 -4.27
C GLU A 9 -10.40 10.61 -2.93
N PRO A 10 -10.79 9.36 -2.59
CA PRO A 10 -11.27 9.04 -1.26
C PRO A 10 -10.29 9.41 -0.13
N LEU A 11 -8.98 9.18 -0.34
CA LEU A 11 -7.95 9.57 0.61
C LEU A 11 -7.92 11.08 0.84
N ALA A 12 -8.01 11.87 -0.24
CA ALA A 12 -8.07 13.32 -0.16
C ALA A 12 -9.33 13.79 0.58
N ALA A 13 -10.48 13.19 0.28
CA ALA A 13 -11.75 13.50 0.90
C ALA A 13 -11.74 13.26 2.41
N VAL A 14 -11.13 12.16 2.86
CA VAL A 14 -11.05 11.82 4.30
C VAL A 14 -9.97 12.62 5.03
N THR A 15 -8.83 12.89 4.40
CA THR A 15 -7.69 13.56 5.07
C THR A 15 -7.76 15.09 5.02
N ALA A 16 -8.47 15.67 4.05
CA ALA A 16 -8.68 17.12 3.96
C ALA A 16 -10.06 17.46 3.35
N PRO A 17 -11.17 17.21 4.06
CA PRO A 17 -12.53 17.38 3.52
C PRO A 17 -12.83 18.79 2.99
N SER A 18 -12.27 19.83 3.60
CA SER A 18 -12.45 21.22 3.16
C SER A 18 -11.57 21.61 1.97
N ARG A 19 -10.64 20.75 1.55
CA ARG A 19 -9.63 21.03 0.52
C ARG A 19 -9.38 19.82 -0.38
N VAL A 20 -10.43 19.05 -0.69
CA VAL A 20 -10.32 17.76 -1.40
C VAL A 20 -9.56 17.90 -2.72
N ALA A 21 -9.91 18.87 -3.57
CA ALA A 21 -9.26 19.05 -4.86
C ALA A 21 -7.75 19.33 -4.73
N ALA A 22 -7.37 20.26 -3.84
CA ALA A 22 -5.97 20.58 -3.60
C ALA A 22 -5.21 19.37 -3.00
N LYS A 23 -5.83 18.66 -2.05
CA LYS A 23 -5.24 17.47 -1.44
C LYS A 23 -5.11 16.32 -2.44
N HIS A 24 -6.08 16.15 -3.33
CA HIS A 24 -6.05 15.17 -4.41
C HIS A 24 -4.85 15.40 -5.33
N GLN A 25 -4.66 16.62 -5.81
CA GLN A 25 -3.52 16.98 -6.64
C GLN A 25 -2.18 16.79 -5.92
N SER A 26 -2.09 17.26 -4.66
CA SER A 26 -0.90 17.06 -3.83
C SER A 26 -0.56 15.59 -3.64
N LEU A 27 -1.55 14.73 -3.41
CA LEU A 27 -1.35 13.29 -3.25
C LEU A 27 -0.96 12.60 -4.56
N LEU A 28 -1.52 13.01 -5.70
CA LEU A 28 -1.09 12.50 -7.01
C LEU A 28 0.38 12.81 -7.27
N HIS A 29 0.80 14.05 -7.06
CA HIS A 29 2.19 14.44 -7.21
C HIS A 29 3.08 13.69 -6.21
N PHE A 30 2.67 13.60 -4.95
CA PHE A 30 3.42 12.92 -3.91
C PHE A 30 3.63 11.44 -4.23
N VAL A 31 2.60 10.71 -4.65
CA VAL A 31 2.70 9.26 -4.90
C VAL A 31 3.32 8.94 -6.26
N GLY A 32 3.06 9.75 -7.29
CA GLY A 32 3.42 9.42 -8.68
C GLY A 32 4.64 10.15 -9.24
N GLN A 33 5.05 11.28 -8.66
CA GLN A 33 6.05 12.17 -9.28
C GLN A 33 7.19 12.58 -8.35
N ALA A 34 6.97 12.56 -7.03
CA ALA A 34 8.02 12.93 -6.08
C ALA A 34 9.24 11.99 -6.22
N PRO A 35 10.46 12.49 -5.98
CA PRO A 35 11.68 11.70 -6.12
C PRO A 35 11.89 10.79 -4.90
N TRP A 36 11.13 9.71 -4.82
CA TRP A 36 11.31 8.72 -3.74
C TRP A 36 12.66 8.02 -3.88
N SER A 37 13.34 7.84 -2.74
CA SER A 37 14.45 6.89 -2.64
C SER A 37 13.90 5.55 -2.18
N ASP A 38 13.98 4.54 -3.04
CA ASP A 38 13.56 3.18 -2.72
C ASP A 38 14.31 2.64 -1.49
N ALA A 39 15.62 2.90 -1.41
CA ALA A 39 16.45 2.50 -0.29
C ALA A 39 15.98 3.13 1.04
N ALA A 40 15.67 4.43 1.03
CA ALA A 40 15.17 5.13 2.21
C ALA A 40 13.77 4.64 2.62
N LEU A 41 12.89 4.39 1.66
CA LEU A 41 11.56 3.85 1.92
C LEU A 41 11.65 2.46 2.56
N LEU A 42 12.43 1.55 1.96
CA LEU A 42 12.60 0.19 2.47
C LEU A 42 13.26 0.18 3.85
N ALA A 43 14.22 1.07 4.10
CA ALA A 43 14.79 1.25 5.43
C ALA A 43 13.72 1.64 6.46
N ARG A 44 12.88 2.64 6.15
CA ARG A 44 11.80 3.07 7.05
C ARG A 44 10.77 1.97 7.30
N VAL A 45 10.42 1.19 6.29
CA VAL A 45 9.52 0.03 6.45
C VAL A 45 10.15 -1.01 7.38
N ARG A 46 11.42 -1.33 7.18
CA ARG A 46 12.17 -2.26 8.02
C ARG A 46 12.23 -1.80 9.48
N ASP A 47 12.50 -0.52 9.73
CA ASP A 47 12.52 0.05 11.10
C ASP A 47 11.17 -0.13 11.82
N TRP A 48 10.07 -0.11 11.07
CA TRP A 48 8.74 -0.29 11.63
C TRP A 48 8.35 -1.76 11.81
N VAL A 49 8.80 -2.64 10.92
CA VAL A 49 8.41 -4.05 10.87
C VAL A 49 9.28 -4.94 11.75
N LEU A 50 10.61 -4.77 11.76
CA LEU A 50 11.52 -5.65 12.51
C LEU A 50 11.18 -5.74 14.01
N PRO A 51 10.94 -4.63 14.73
CA PRO A 51 10.59 -4.72 16.14
C PRO A 51 9.27 -5.45 16.40
N ARG A 52 8.38 -5.54 15.38
CA ARG A 52 7.11 -6.27 15.46
C ARG A 52 7.29 -7.76 15.19
N ILE A 53 8.19 -8.13 14.28
CA ILE A 53 8.51 -9.54 14.00
C ILE A 53 9.27 -10.15 15.18
N GLU A 54 10.25 -9.42 15.73
CA GLU A 54 11.15 -9.92 16.76
C GLU A 54 10.56 -9.87 18.19
N GLN A 55 9.29 -9.48 18.35
CA GLN A 55 8.62 -9.40 19.67
C GLN A 55 8.65 -10.71 20.46
N ARG A 56 8.74 -11.85 19.75
CA ARG A 56 8.72 -13.20 20.34
C ARG A 56 10.08 -13.90 20.29
N GLY A 57 11.13 -13.20 19.90
CA GLY A 57 12.49 -13.73 19.73
C GLY A 57 13.10 -13.39 18.37
N PRO A 58 14.40 -13.68 18.19
CA PRO A 58 15.13 -13.33 16.98
C PRO A 58 14.63 -14.10 15.76
N ILE A 59 14.74 -13.49 14.57
CA ILE A 59 14.47 -14.18 13.30
C ILE A 59 15.50 -15.30 13.11
N ARG A 60 15.03 -16.54 12.91
CA ARG A 60 15.89 -17.74 12.73
C ARG A 60 15.94 -18.24 11.29
N ALA A 61 14.94 -17.91 10.49
CA ALA A 61 14.79 -18.34 9.11
C ALA A 61 13.96 -17.31 8.34
N TRP A 62 14.13 -17.30 7.01
CA TRP A 62 13.34 -16.49 6.08
C TRP A 62 12.53 -17.41 5.19
N ILE A 63 11.23 -17.14 5.07
CA ILE A 63 10.36 -17.76 4.08
C ILE A 63 10.01 -16.67 3.08
N VAL A 64 10.27 -16.93 1.81
CA VAL A 64 9.91 -16.03 0.72
C VAL A 64 8.82 -16.73 -0.07
N ASP A 65 7.67 -16.09 -0.14
CA ASP A 65 6.50 -16.56 -0.87
C ASP A 65 5.90 -15.39 -1.65
N ASP A 66 5.16 -15.69 -2.71
CA ASP A 66 4.47 -14.64 -3.44
C ASP A 66 3.28 -14.11 -2.62
N THR A 67 3.11 -12.79 -2.58
CA THR A 67 1.96 -12.18 -1.93
C THR A 67 1.12 -11.47 -2.98
N GLY A 68 -0.03 -12.05 -3.30
CA GLY A 68 -1.04 -11.41 -4.13
C GLY A 68 -2.09 -10.71 -3.29
N PHE A 69 -2.37 -9.43 -3.59
CA PHE A 69 -3.54 -8.74 -3.05
C PHE A 69 -4.65 -8.70 -4.09
N PRO A 70 -5.87 -9.16 -3.77
CA PRO A 70 -6.97 -9.10 -4.72
C PRO A 70 -7.29 -7.64 -5.04
N LYS A 71 -7.14 -7.27 -6.31
CA LYS A 71 -7.53 -5.96 -6.81
C LYS A 71 -9.05 -5.82 -6.75
N LYS A 72 -9.50 -4.70 -6.21
CA LYS A 72 -10.93 -4.35 -6.13
C LYS A 72 -11.40 -3.65 -7.41
N GLY A 73 -12.64 -3.93 -7.81
CA GLY A 73 -13.35 -3.27 -8.91
C GLY A 73 -13.54 -4.13 -10.16
N LYS A 74 -14.00 -3.53 -11.25
CA LYS A 74 -14.16 -4.19 -12.57
C LYS A 74 -13.31 -3.57 -13.69
N HIS A 75 -12.79 -2.36 -13.44
CA HIS A 75 -12.10 -1.55 -14.45
C HIS A 75 -10.59 -1.39 -14.17
N SER A 76 -10.10 -1.91 -13.05
CA SER A 76 -8.67 -1.85 -12.72
C SER A 76 -7.88 -2.86 -13.56
N VAL A 77 -6.69 -2.47 -14.03
CA VAL A 77 -5.80 -3.40 -14.76
C VAL A 77 -5.49 -4.63 -13.91
N GLY A 78 -5.67 -5.81 -14.50
CA GLY A 78 -5.44 -7.09 -13.84
C GLY A 78 -6.59 -7.57 -12.95
N VAL A 79 -7.79 -6.98 -13.03
CA VAL A 79 -8.93 -7.38 -12.17
C VAL A 79 -9.75 -8.56 -12.71
N ALA A 80 -9.66 -8.86 -14.00
CA ALA A 80 -10.45 -9.91 -14.66
C ALA A 80 -9.96 -11.34 -14.36
N ARG A 81 -8.67 -11.64 -14.57
CA ARG A 81 -8.02 -12.89 -14.15
C ARG A 81 -6.86 -12.56 -13.22
N GLN A 82 -7.04 -12.83 -11.94
CA GLN A 82 -6.06 -12.58 -10.90
C GLN A 82 -5.39 -13.90 -10.53
N TYR A 83 -4.07 -13.96 -10.67
CA TYR A 83 -3.22 -14.97 -10.06
C TYR A 83 -2.90 -14.44 -8.66
N CYS A 84 -3.56 -15.01 -7.65
CA CYS A 84 -3.56 -14.49 -6.30
C CYS A 84 -3.99 -15.65 -5.40
N GLY A 85 -3.03 -16.20 -4.65
CA GLY A 85 -3.29 -17.34 -3.76
C GLY A 85 -4.43 -17.10 -2.77
N GLN A 86 -4.67 -15.84 -2.36
CA GLN A 86 -5.81 -15.48 -1.52
C GLN A 86 -7.18 -15.74 -2.19
N LEU A 87 -7.25 -15.78 -3.52
CA LEU A 87 -8.43 -16.16 -4.32
C LEU A 87 -8.43 -17.65 -4.70
N GLY A 88 -7.49 -18.44 -4.18
CA GLY A 88 -7.33 -19.86 -4.52
C GLY A 88 -6.84 -20.09 -5.96
N LYS A 89 -6.06 -19.16 -6.51
CA LYS A 89 -5.58 -19.17 -7.89
C LYS A 89 -4.10 -18.86 -8.00
#